data_AF-A0AAE0A3P7-F1
#
_entry.id   AF-A0AAE0A3P7-F1
#
_cell.length_a   1.000
_cell.length_b   1.000
_cell.length_c   1.000
_cell.angle_alpha   90.00
_cell.angle_beta   90.00
_cell.angle_gamma   90.00
#
_symmetry.space_group_name_H-M   'P 1'
#
loop_
_entity.id
_entity.type
_entity.pdbx_description
1 polymer ?
#
loop_
_entity_poly.entity_id
_entity_poly.type
_entity_poly.pdbx_seq_one_letter_code
_entity_poly.pdbx_strand_id
1 'polypeptide(L)'
;MGIDVNIDNAVKEKAKKRAFEWKGKVRMDGESGLEAFGFLHLVGTYGLGSEFEKNDLLEYLLLIARYRQGTMLCKAVGLGDKVQDLIQKLIDSGKQLLAT
;
A
#
# COMPACT_ATOMS: atom_id res chain seq x y z
N MET A 1 -7.42 11.31 8.36
CA MET A 1 -8.60 10.69 8.99
C MET A 1 -8.41 9.19 8.92
N GLY A 2 -8.04 8.55 10.03
CA GLY A 2 -8.30 7.12 10.18
C GLY A 2 -9.76 7.01 10.57
N ILE A 3 -10.57 6.40 9.72
CA ILE A 3 -11.95 6.07 10.11
C ILE A 3 -11.79 4.91 11.09
N ASP A 4 -12.09 5.15 12.37
CA ASP A 4 -12.11 4.10 13.38
C ASP A 4 -13.37 3.26 13.17
N VAL A 5 -13.34 2.45 12.10
CA VAL A 5 -14.41 1.50 11.79
C VAL A 5 -14.16 0.30 12.69
N ASN A 6 -15.08 0.05 13.61
CA ASN A 6 -15.09 -1.19 14.37
C ASN A 6 -15.45 -2.36 13.43
N ILE A 7 -14.41 -2.97 12.84
CA ILE A 7 -14.54 -4.14 11.98
C ILE A 7 -14.51 -5.39 12.87
N ASP A 8 -15.52 -6.23 12.72
CA ASP A 8 -15.59 -7.52 13.41
C ASP A 8 -14.32 -8.37 13.15
N ASN A 9 -13.82 -9.03 14.20
CA ASN A 9 -12.58 -9.81 14.12
C ASN A 9 -12.65 -10.92 13.07
N ALA A 10 -13.80 -11.59 12.90
CA ALA A 10 -13.93 -12.63 11.88
C ALA A 10 -13.88 -12.05 10.46
N VAL A 11 -14.37 -10.82 10.27
CA VAL A 11 -14.23 -10.10 9.01
C VAL A 11 -12.77 -9.71 8.77
N LYS A 12 -12.07 -9.20 9.81
CA LYS A 12 -10.65 -8.84 9.73
C LYS A 12 -9.77 -10.04 9.39
N GLU A 13 -10.01 -11.20 10.00
CA GLU A 13 -9.27 -12.44 9.70
C GLU A 13 -9.52 -12.96 8.27
N LYS A 14 -10.77 -12.86 7.77
CA LYS A 14 -11.06 -13.17 6.37
C LYS A 14 -10.32 -12.23 5.42
N ALA A 15 -10.33 -10.93 5.71
CA ALA A 15 -9.61 -9.93 4.91
C ALA A 15 -8.10 -10.18 4.93
N LYS A 16 -7.52 -10.51 6.10
CA LYS A 16 -6.13 -10.90 6.25
C LYS A 16 -5.77 -12.08 5.35
N LYS A 17 -6.53 -13.18 5.40
CA LYS A 17 -6.30 -14.35 4.54
C LYS A 17 -6.32 -13.97 3.05
N ARG A 18 -7.31 -13.17 2.63
CA ARG A 18 -7.41 -12.69 1.24
C ARG A 18 -6.24 -11.80 0.85
N ALA A 19 -5.77 -10.94 1.75
CA ALA A 19 -4.63 -10.07 1.49
C ALA A 19 -3.34 -10.87 1.29
N PHE A 20 -3.09 -11.91 2.09
CA PHE A 20 -1.94 -12.80 1.88
C PHE A 20 -2.04 -13.60 0.58
N GLU A 21 -3.23 -14.12 0.24
CA GLU A 21 -3.46 -14.81 -1.04
C GLU A 21 -3.23 -13.88 -2.25
N TRP A 22 -3.61 -12.60 -2.13
CA TRP A 22 -3.47 -11.64 -3.22
C TRP A 22 -2.03 -11.14 -3.37
N LYS A 23 -1.29 -10.94 -2.27
CA LYS A 23 0.11 -10.50 -2.29
C LYS A 23 0.96 -11.30 -3.29
N GLY A 24 0.79 -12.62 -3.34
CA GLY A 24 1.53 -13.51 -4.25
C GLY A 24 1.04 -13.53 -5.70
N LYS A 25 -0.05 -12.81 -6.02
CA LYS A 25 -0.68 -12.76 -7.36
C LYS A 25 -0.50 -11.42 -8.06
N VAL A 26 -0.25 -10.35 -7.30
CA VAL A 26 0.01 -9.03 -7.88
C VAL A 26 1.31 -9.09 -8.66
N ARG A 27 1.24 -8.77 -9.94
CA ARG A 27 2.44 -8.64 -10.76
C ARG A 27 3.18 -7.37 -10.36
N MET A 28 4.48 -7.50 -10.10
CA MET A 28 5.35 -6.37 -9.78
C MET A 28 5.94 -5.75 -11.06
N ASP A 29 5.11 -5.59 -12.08
CA ASP A 29 5.44 -4.89 -13.31
C ASP A 29 4.79 -3.48 -13.32
N GLY A 30 5.28 -2.61 -14.20
CA GLY A 30 4.75 -1.25 -14.31
C GLY A 30 3.31 -1.18 -14.82
N GLU A 31 2.72 -2.29 -15.27
CA GLU A 31 1.37 -2.34 -15.87
C GLU A 31 0.30 -2.65 -14.82
N SER A 32 0.66 -3.38 -13.76
CA SER A 32 -0.26 -3.91 -12.74
C SER A 32 -0.57 -2.93 -11.60
N GLY A 33 -0.48 -1.63 -11.89
CA GLY A 33 -0.70 -0.57 -10.91
C GLY A 33 -2.07 -0.61 -10.25
N LEU A 34 -3.13 -1.03 -10.97
CA LEU A 34 -4.47 -1.16 -10.37
C LEU A 34 -4.58 -2.36 -9.42
N GLU A 35 -3.87 -3.47 -9.69
CA GLU A 35 -3.82 -4.62 -8.79
C GLU A 35 -3.11 -4.27 -7.49
N ALA A 36 -1.96 -3.60 -7.60
CA ALA A 36 -1.23 -3.06 -6.44
C ALA A 36 -2.08 -2.07 -5.65
N PHE A 37 -2.84 -1.21 -6.35
CA PHE A 37 -3.74 -0.24 -5.71
C PHE A 37 -4.87 -0.93 -4.95
N GLY A 38 -5.52 -1.93 -5.55
CA GLY A 38 -6.57 -2.73 -4.91
C GLY A 38 -6.06 -3.49 -3.68
N PHE A 39 -4.87 -4.08 -3.78
CA PHE A 39 -4.21 -4.74 -2.66
C PHE A 39 -3.95 -3.77 -1.50
N LEU A 40 -3.36 -2.60 -1.75
CA LEU A 40 -3.10 -1.60 -0.70
C LEU A 40 -4.39 -1.05 -0.08
N HIS A 41 -5.46 -0.91 -0.86
CA HIS A 41 -6.78 -0.58 -0.33
C HIS A 41 -7.32 -1.65 0.63
N LEU A 42 -7.20 -2.93 0.28
CA LEU A 42 -7.59 -4.03 1.16
C LEU A 42 -6.78 -3.97 2.47
N VAL A 43 -5.47 -3.76 2.39
CA VAL A 43 -4.61 -3.67 3.59
C VAL A 43 -4.98 -2.48 4.46
N GLY A 44 -5.12 -1.28 3.87
CA GLY A 44 -5.39 -0.06 4.61
C GLY A 44 -6.80 -0.01 5.21
N THR A 45 -7.82 -0.47 4.46
CA THR A 45 -9.22 -0.43 4.91
C THR A 45 -9.47 -1.31 6.12
N TYR A 46 -8.82 -2.48 6.19
CA TYR A 46 -8.99 -3.44 7.27
C TYR A 46 -7.93 -3.29 8.38
N GLY A 47 -7.11 -2.23 8.34
CA GLY A 47 -6.07 -1.98 9.33
C GLY A 47 -5.08 -3.14 9.46
N LEU A 48 -4.65 -3.68 8.32
CA LEU A 48 -3.77 -4.85 8.24
C LEU A 48 -2.30 -4.48 8.03
N GLY A 49 -1.95 -3.19 8.01
CA GLY A 49 -0.58 -2.74 7.71
C GLY A 49 0.52 -3.40 8.57
N SER A 50 0.23 -3.66 9.85
CA SER A 50 1.15 -4.34 10.77
C SER A 50 1.38 -5.82 10.47
N GLU A 51 0.55 -6.44 9.64
CA GLU A 51 0.66 -7.85 9.25
C GLU A 51 1.65 -8.06 8.08
N PHE A 52 2.16 -6.99 7.49
CA PHE A 52 3.04 -7.03 6.32
C PHE A 52 4.36 -6.33 6.60
N GLU A 53 5.42 -6.81 5.94
CA GLU A 53 6.71 -6.14 5.95
C GLU A 53 6.61 -4.76 5.31
N LYS A 54 7.08 -3.74 6.03
CA LYS A 54 6.99 -2.34 5.58
C LYS A 54 7.69 -2.12 4.24
N ASN A 55 8.80 -2.81 3.99
CA ASN A 55 9.54 -2.69 2.74
C ASN A 55 8.76 -3.29 1.56
N ASP A 56 8.01 -4.37 1.78
CA ASP A 56 7.17 -4.95 0.73
C ASP A 56 6.03 -4.00 0.36
N LEU A 57 5.34 -3.43 1.37
CA LEU A 57 4.29 -2.43 1.16
C LEU A 57 4.80 -1.18 0.41
N LEU A 58 6.06 -0.80 0.65
CA LEU A 58 6.71 0.31 -0.04
C LEU A 58 6.88 0.04 -1.54
N GLU A 59 7.20 -1.19 -1.95
CA GLU A 59 7.31 -1.54 -3.37
C GLU A 59 5.97 -1.39 -4.09
N TYR A 60 4.85 -1.82 -3.49
CA TYR A 60 3.51 -1.59 -4.06
C TYR A 60 3.19 -0.09 -4.18
N LEU A 61 3.60 0.72 -3.20
CA LEU A 61 3.42 2.17 -3.25
C LEU A 61 4.17 2.81 -4.42
N LEU A 62 5.38 2.32 -4.74
CA LEU A 62 6.14 2.78 -5.90
C LEU A 62 5.44 2.45 -7.22
N LEU A 63 4.80 1.28 -7.33
CA LEU A 63 3.98 0.94 -8.50
C LEU A 63 2.79 1.90 -8.66
N ILE A 64 2.21 2.35 -7.55
CA ILE A 64 1.03 3.21 -7.57
C ILE A 64 1.34 4.71 -7.45
N ALA A 65 2.61 5.11 -7.33
CA ALA A 65 3.01 6.51 -7.15
C ALA A 65 2.56 7.42 -8.30
N ARG A 66 2.32 6.88 -9.49
CA ARG A 66 1.74 7.60 -10.63
C ARG A 66 0.27 7.99 -10.42
N TYR A 67 -0.45 7.32 -9.53
CA TYR A 67 -1.84 7.62 -9.23
C TYR A 67 -1.89 8.63 -8.08
N ARG A 68 -2.53 9.77 -8.32
CA ARG A 68 -2.69 10.86 -7.35
C ARG A 68 -3.26 10.40 -6.00
N GLN A 69 -4.00 9.29 -5.98
CA GLN A 69 -4.59 8.71 -4.77
C GLN A 69 -3.60 7.87 -3.92
N GLY A 70 -2.42 7.52 -4.45
CA GLY A 70 -1.45 6.67 -3.75
C GLY A 70 -0.88 7.28 -2.47
N THR A 71 -0.77 8.60 -2.39
CA THR A 71 -0.29 9.32 -1.20
C THR A 71 -1.22 9.16 0.01
N MET A 72 -2.52 8.99 -0.22
CA MET A 72 -3.49 8.74 0.86
C MET A 72 -3.30 7.34 1.47
N LEU A 73 -2.84 6.37 0.68
CA LEU A 73 -2.65 4.99 1.12
C LEU A 73 -1.41 4.82 2.02
N CYS A 74 -0.34 5.62 1.85
CA CYS A 74 0.85 5.56 2.70
C CYS A 74 0.52 5.57 4.19
N LYS A 75 -0.34 6.49 4.63
CA LYS A 75 -0.76 6.59 6.03
C LYS A 75 -1.67 5.43 6.43
N ALA A 76 -2.61 5.06 5.55
CA ALA A 76 -3.58 4.00 5.83
C ALA A 76 -2.93 2.62 6.02
N VAL A 77 -1.82 2.34 5.33
CA VAL A 77 -1.09 1.06 5.45
C VAL A 77 0.04 1.09 6.49
N GLY A 78 0.13 2.16 7.30
CA GLY A 78 1.12 2.25 8.39
C GLY A 78 2.54 2.61 7.94
N LEU A 79 2.69 3.27 6.78
CA LEU A 79 3.97 3.76 6.24
C LEU A 79 4.13 5.28 6.34
N GLY A 80 3.38 5.92 7.23
CA GLY A 80 3.48 7.37 7.45
C GLY A 80 4.89 7.84 7.84
N ASP A 81 5.65 7.00 8.56
CA ASP A 81 7.04 7.23 8.94
C ASP A 81 8.05 7.00 7.80
N LYS A 82 7.67 6.24 6.77
CA LYS A 82 8.51 5.91 5.60
C LYS A 82 8.25 6.78 4.37
N VAL A 83 7.52 7.88 4.52
CA VAL A 83 7.23 8.79 3.40
C VAL A 83 8.50 9.38 2.80
N GLN A 84 9.51 9.70 3.62
CA GLN A 84 10.80 10.19 3.14
C GLN A 84 11.55 9.14 2.32
N ASP A 85 11.55 7.88 2.78
CA ASP A 85 12.14 6.75 2.04
C ASP A 85 11.48 6.57 0.66
N LEU A 86 10.15 6.72 0.60
CA LEU A 86 9.40 6.67 -0.66
C LEU A 86 9.81 7.80 -1.62
N ILE A 87 9.90 9.04 -1.12
CA ILE A 87 10.32 10.20 -1.89
C ILE A 87 11.73 9.99 -2.44
N GLN A 88 12.66 9.54 -1.59
CA GLN A 88 14.04 9.31 -2.00
C GLN A 88 14.13 8.22 -3.09
N LYS A 89 13.43 7.09 -2.93
CA LYS A 89 13.37 6.05 -3.97
C LYS A 89 12.78 6.54 -5.30
N LEU A 90 11.79 7.44 -5.27
CA LEU A 90 11.23 8.03 -6.48
C LEU A 90 12.24 8.94 -7.18
N ILE A 91 13.01 9.72 -6.42
CA ILE A 91 14.09 10.56 -6.96
C ILE A 91 15.20 9.69 -7.57
N ASP A 92 15.68 8.68 -6.83
CA ASP A 92 16.76 7.79 -7.27
C ASP A 92 16.39 7.00 -8.53
N SER A 93 15.09 6.75 -8.74
CA SER A 93 14.57 6.09 -9.96
C SER A 93 14.22 7.05 -11.10
N GLY A 94 14.58 8.33 -11.00
CA GLY A 94 14.35 9.35 -12.04
C GLY A 94 12.90 9.83 -12.15
N LYS A 95 12.05 9.50 -11.16
CA LYS A 95 10.61 9.82 -11.13
C LYS A 95 10.31 11.04 -10.26
N GLN A 96 11.16 12.06 -10.30
CA GLN A 96 11.05 13.29 -9.50
C GLN A 96 9.69 14.01 -9.60
N LEU A 97 8.96 13.87 -10.72
CA LEU A 97 7.62 14.43 -10.88
C LEU A 97 6.55 13.75 -10.01
N LEU A 98 6.83 12.56 -9.49
CA LEU A 98 5.96 11.81 -8.58
C LEU A 98 6.33 12.03 -7.10
N ALA A 99 7.43 12.74 -6.84
CA ALA A 99 7.99 12.98 -5.51
C ALA A 99 7.50 14.32 -4.91
N THR A 100 6.20 14.61 -5.02
CA THR A 100 5.55 15.87 -4.61
C THR A 100 4.45 15.63 -3.59
#